data_AF-V6LS66-F1
#
_entry.id   AF-V6LS66-F1
#
_cell.length_a   1.000
_cell.length_b   1.000
_cell.length_c   1.000
_cell.angle_alpha   90.00
_cell.angle_beta   90.00
_cell.angle_gamma   90.00
#
_symmetry.space_group_name_H-M   'P 1'
#
loop_
_entity.id
_entity.type
_entity.pdbx_description
1 polymer ?
#
loop_
_entity_poly.entity_id
_entity_poly.type
_entity_poly.pdbx_seq_one_letter_code
_entity_poly.pdbx_strand_id
1 'polypeptide(L)'
;MTMHAKWTLAEQQLLREAIKDQCHTMEIDWTQISLKIPGKTPRQCSIRYHNIEKFSIQSGFFSSSQKTKWTTFMDQKVINVAENSGRNWKLVSQELGLGVSIVKNRFYVLQRKQEQKIPQIGVQPVCLTYSPFVFDLLDI
;
A
#
# COMPACT_ATOMS: atom_id res chain seq x y z
N MET A 1 4.05 18.29 -4.36
CA MET A 1 3.08 17.25 -3.94
C MET A 1 3.07 16.15 -5.01
N THR A 2 3.73 15.02 -4.79
CA THR A 2 3.72 13.91 -5.76
C THR A 2 2.46 13.07 -5.58
N MET A 3 1.40 13.42 -6.31
CA MET A 3 0.22 12.57 -6.44
C MET A 3 0.66 11.22 -7.02
N HIS A 4 0.34 10.12 -6.35
CA HIS A 4 0.50 8.77 -6.89
C HIS A 4 -0.52 8.56 -8.00
N ALA A 5 -0.23 9.11 -9.18
CA ALA A 5 -1.11 9.03 -10.34
C ALA A 5 -1.31 7.56 -10.73
N LYS A 6 -2.58 7.12 -10.76
CA LYS A 6 -2.95 5.78 -11.24
C LYS A 6 -2.49 5.64 -12.69
N TRP A 7 -1.95 4.46 -13.03
CA TRP A 7 -1.53 4.15 -14.39
C TRP A 7 -2.70 3.57 -15.18
N THR A 8 -3.06 4.22 -16.29
CA THR A 8 -4.06 3.72 -17.23
C THR A 8 -3.44 2.70 -18.18
N LEU A 9 -4.26 1.94 -18.92
CA LEU A 9 -3.76 1.00 -19.93
C LEU A 9 -3.05 1.73 -21.08
N ALA A 10 -3.58 2.89 -21.49
CA ALA A 10 -2.98 3.72 -22.54
C ALA A 10 -1.57 4.22 -22.14
N GLU A 11 -1.42 4.77 -20.93
CA GLU A 11 -0.11 5.21 -20.43
C GLU A 11 0.90 4.04 -20.33
N GLN A 12 0.43 2.85 -19.96
CA GLN A 12 1.28 1.66 -19.90
C GLN A 12 1.72 1.20 -21.28
N GLN A 13 0.85 1.31 -22.28
CA GLN A 13 1.18 0.96 -23.66
C GLN A 13 2.24 1.92 -24.21
N LEU A 14 2.05 3.23 -24.01
CA LEU A 14 3.04 4.25 -24.37
C LEU A 14 4.39 4.01 -23.70
N LEU A 15 4.39 3.62 -22.42
CA LEU A 15 5.62 3.27 -21.70
C LEU A 15 6.35 2.09 -22.35
N ARG A 16 5.63 1.02 -22.73
CA ARG A 16 6.23 -0.16 -23.37
C ARG A 16 6.79 0.16 -24.76
N GLU A 17 6.05 0.92 -25.55
CA GLU A 17 6.46 1.34 -26.89
C GLU A 17 7.71 2.22 -26.82
N ALA A 18 7.71 3.23 -25.94
CA ALA A 18 8.84 4.13 -25.78
C ALA A 18 10.13 3.42 -25.32
N ILE A 19 10.01 2.37 -24.50
CA ILE A 19 11.14 1.55 -24.06
C ILE A 19 11.61 0.62 -25.18
N LYS A 20 10.68 0.03 -25.94
CA LYS A 20 11.01 -0.78 -27.11
C LYS A 20 11.77 0.04 -28.16
N ASP A 21 11.44 1.31 -28.33
CA ASP A 21 12.18 2.20 -29.23
C ASP A 21 13.65 2.40 -28.81
N GLN A 22 13.93 2.34 -27.50
CA GLN A 22 15.27 2.49 -26.93
C GLN A 22 15.98 1.13 -26.71
N CYS A 23 15.48 0.02 -27.27
CA CYS A 23 16.05 -1.31 -27.03
C CYS A 23 17.49 -1.51 -27.56
N HIS A 24 17.96 -0.59 -28.40
CA HIS A 24 19.29 -0.63 -29.02
C HIS A 24 20.36 0.16 -28.23
N THR A 25 19.97 0.88 -27.17
CA THR A 25 20.90 1.64 -26.32
C THR A 25 21.24 0.86 -25.05
N MET A 26 22.48 1.04 -24.55
CA MET A 26 22.91 0.39 -23.30
C MET A 26 22.19 0.94 -22.06
N GLU A 27 21.65 2.16 -22.14
CA GLU A 27 20.92 2.83 -21.08
C GLU A 27 19.56 3.34 -21.56
N ILE A 28 18.56 3.30 -20.68
CA ILE A 28 17.21 3.80 -20.94
C ILE A 28 17.11 5.26 -20.49
N ASP A 29 16.82 6.16 -21.43
CA ASP A 29 16.59 7.58 -21.14
C ASP A 29 15.13 7.81 -20.73
N TRP A 30 14.93 7.79 -19.41
CA TRP A 30 13.65 8.07 -18.76
C TRP A 30 13.11 9.48 -19.01
N THR A 31 13.99 10.43 -19.29
CA THR A 31 13.60 11.82 -19.56
C THR A 31 12.83 11.86 -20.88
N GLN A 32 13.40 11.27 -21.92
CA GLN A 32 12.75 11.14 -23.23
C GLN A 32 11.44 10.35 -23.16
N ILE A 33 11.41 9.26 -22.38
CA ILE A 33 10.19 8.46 -22.20
C ILE A 33 9.09 9.27 -21.53
N SER A 34 9.42 10.07 -20.50
CA SER A 34 8.43 10.87 -19.79
C SER A 34 7.75 11.92 -20.68
N LEU A 35 8.45 12.45 -21.68
CA LEU A 35 7.89 13.39 -22.65
C LEU A 35 6.78 12.76 -23.51
N LYS A 36 6.86 11.44 -23.75
CA LYS A 36 5.83 10.69 -24.48
C LYS A 36 4.60 10.37 -23.64
N ILE A 37 4.66 10.52 -22.32
CA ILE A 37 3.57 10.14 -21.40
C ILE A 37 3.11 11.37 -20.60
N PRO A 38 2.00 12.00 -21.00
CA PRO A 38 1.55 13.24 -20.37
C PRO A 38 1.29 13.04 -18.88
N GLY A 39 1.79 13.97 -18.05
CA GLY A 39 1.57 13.95 -16.61
C GLY A 39 2.37 12.89 -15.84
N LYS A 40 3.32 12.19 -16.47
CA LYS A 40 4.26 11.31 -15.79
C LYS A 40 5.67 11.90 -15.78
N THR A 41 6.33 11.76 -14.65
CA THR A 41 7.73 12.15 -14.47
C THR A 41 8.68 11.01 -14.84
N PRO A 42 9.94 11.30 -15.20
CA PRO A 42 10.95 10.26 -15.50
C PRO A 42 11.07 9.22 -14.38
N ARG A 43 11.05 9.68 -13.13
CA ARG A 43 11.10 8.80 -11.96
C ARG A 43 9.88 7.88 -11.85
N GLN A 44 8.69 8.36 -12.18
CA GLN A 44 7.50 7.51 -12.21
C GLN A 44 7.59 6.45 -13.32
N CYS A 45 8.13 6.80 -14.49
CA CYS A 45 8.35 5.87 -15.60
C CYS A 45 9.35 4.76 -15.22
N SER A 46 10.51 5.13 -14.67
CA SER A 46 11.52 4.16 -14.19
C SER A 46 10.96 3.23 -13.11
N ILE A 47 10.30 3.78 -12.08
CA ILE A 47 9.67 2.99 -11.02
C ILE A 47 8.63 2.03 -11.62
N ARG A 48 7.80 2.50 -12.55
CA ARG A 48 6.76 1.67 -13.18
C ARG A 48 7.39 0.53 -13.97
N TYR A 49 8.42 0.82 -14.76
CA TYR A 49 9.14 -0.17 -15.55
C TYR A 49 9.78 -1.23 -14.66
N HIS A 50 10.61 -0.85 -13.68
CA HIS A 50 11.26 -1.83 -12.79
C HIS A 50 10.27 -2.63 -11.95
N ASN A 51 9.15 -2.01 -11.55
CA ASN A 51 8.08 -2.75 -10.89
C ASN A 51 7.41 -3.75 -11.83
N ILE A 52 7.11 -3.38 -13.08
CA ILE A 52 6.51 -4.29 -14.06
C ILE A 52 7.49 -5.39 -14.46
N GLU A 53 8.75 -5.07 -14.76
CA GLU A 53 9.76 -6.05 -15.19
C GLU A 53 10.13 -7.03 -14.10
N LYS A 54 10.15 -6.61 -12.83
CA LYS A 54 10.23 -7.55 -11.70
C LYS A 54 9.10 -8.58 -11.73
N PHE A 55 7.92 -8.22 -12.25
CA PHE A 55 6.80 -9.15 -12.42
C PHE A 55 6.71 -9.81 -13.82
N SER A 56 7.31 -9.23 -14.86
CA SER A 56 7.26 -9.70 -16.25
C SER A 56 8.44 -10.58 -16.65
N ILE A 57 9.64 -10.37 -16.10
CA ILE A 57 10.77 -11.29 -16.33
C ILE A 57 10.61 -12.52 -15.43
N GLN A 58 9.98 -12.36 -14.26
CA GLN A 58 9.44 -13.48 -13.49
C GLN A 58 8.12 -14.02 -14.04
N SER A 59 7.53 -13.54 -15.14
CA SER A 59 6.28 -14.11 -15.68
C SER A 59 6.49 -15.35 -16.57
N GLY A 60 7.69 -15.94 -16.54
CA GLY A 60 7.85 -17.39 -16.77
C GLY A 60 7.49 -18.25 -15.54
N PHE A 61 7.28 -17.64 -14.36
CA PHE A 61 7.06 -18.36 -13.10
C PHE A 61 6.03 -17.73 -12.13
N PHE A 62 5.70 -16.45 -12.26
CA PHE A 62 4.58 -15.82 -11.57
C PHE A 62 3.44 -15.60 -12.55
N SER A 63 2.75 -16.69 -12.83
CA SER A 63 1.35 -16.62 -13.23
C SER A 63 0.61 -15.73 -12.22
N SER A 64 -0.28 -14.87 -12.71
CA SER A 64 -1.33 -14.21 -11.94
C SER A 64 -2.14 -15.15 -11.02
N SER A 65 -1.89 -16.46 -11.10
CA SER A 65 -2.55 -17.55 -10.37
C SER A 65 -1.90 -18.00 -9.05
N GLN A 66 -0.71 -17.55 -8.64
CA GLN A 66 -0.14 -17.93 -7.32
C GLN A 66 -0.37 -16.85 -6.25
N LYS A 67 -1.58 -16.31 -6.16
CA LYS A 67 -1.98 -15.53 -4.98
C LYS A 67 -2.06 -16.50 -3.80
N THR A 68 -1.38 -16.19 -2.70
CA THR A 68 -1.47 -16.97 -1.45
C THR A 68 -2.94 -17.19 -1.08
N LYS A 69 -3.38 -18.44 -1.04
CA LYS A 69 -4.72 -18.81 -0.58
C LYS A 69 -4.76 -18.70 0.95
N TRP A 70 -5.21 -17.55 1.43
CA TRP A 70 -5.35 -17.31 2.86
C TRP A 70 -6.43 -18.20 3.47
N THR A 71 -6.07 -18.92 4.52
CA THR A 71 -7.03 -19.67 5.36
C THR A 71 -7.23 -18.92 6.67
N THR A 72 -8.34 -19.20 7.36
CA THR A 72 -8.63 -18.62 8.68
C THR A 72 -7.52 -18.93 9.70
N PHE A 73 -6.94 -20.13 9.62
CA PHE A 73 -5.79 -20.51 10.46
C PHE A 73 -4.58 -19.61 10.22
N MET A 74 -4.25 -19.35 8.96
CA MET A 74 -3.14 -18.44 8.62
C MET A 74 -3.44 -17.02 9.09
N ASP A 75 -4.67 -16.54 8.96
CA ASP A 75 -5.09 -15.22 9.45
C ASP A 75 -4.94 -15.12 10.97
N GLN A 76 -5.39 -16.12 11.72
CA GLN A 76 -5.22 -16.20 13.17
C GLN A 76 -3.74 -16.18 13.56
N LYS A 77 -2.91 -16.94 12.83
CA LYS A 77 -1.46 -16.98 13.08
C LYS A 77 -0.79 -15.63 12.79
N VAL A 78 -1.17 -14.96 11.69
CA VAL A 78 -0.71 -13.58 11.40
C VAL A 78 -1.04 -12.63 12.54
N ILE A 79 -2.27 -12.66 13.05
CA ILE A 79 -2.71 -11.77 14.13
C ILE A 79 -1.98 -12.10 15.44
N ASN A 80 -2.03 -13.35 15.89
CA ASN A 80 -1.49 -13.79 17.18
C ASN A 80 0.02 -13.53 17.28
N VAL A 81 0.78 -13.96 16.27
CA VAL A 81 2.24 -13.78 16.26
C VAL A 81 2.59 -12.30 16.15
N ALA A 82 1.84 -11.51 15.37
CA ALA A 82 2.10 -10.07 15.26
C ALA A 82 1.84 -9.34 16.58
N GLU A 83 0.76 -9.64 17.31
CA GLU A 83 0.48 -8.99 18.59
C GLU A 83 1.49 -9.40 19.68
N ASN A 84 1.81 -10.69 19.78
CA ASN A 84 2.74 -11.17 20.81
C ASN A 84 4.19 -10.70 20.59
N SER A 85 4.58 -10.48 19.33
CA SER A 85 5.95 -10.08 18.99
C SER A 85 6.15 -8.58 18.82
N GLY A 86 5.13 -7.76 19.11
CA GLY A 86 5.19 -6.31 18.87
C GLY A 86 5.35 -5.97 17.38
N ARG A 87 4.69 -6.75 16.52
CA ARG A 87 4.68 -6.63 15.05
C ARG A 87 6.04 -6.91 14.40
N ASN A 88 6.75 -7.93 14.91
CA ASN A 88 7.95 -8.43 14.27
C ASN A 88 7.61 -9.23 13.01
N TRP A 89 7.52 -8.54 11.87
CA TRP A 89 7.13 -9.15 10.59
C TRP A 89 8.11 -10.21 10.09
N LYS A 90 9.38 -10.19 10.52
CA LYS A 90 10.36 -11.23 10.17
C LYS A 90 9.99 -12.56 10.82
N LEU A 91 9.62 -12.51 12.10
CA LEU A 91 9.16 -13.70 12.83
C LEU A 91 7.86 -14.26 12.23
N VAL A 92 6.87 -13.39 11.99
CA VAL A 92 5.59 -13.80 11.36
C VAL A 92 5.82 -14.43 9.98
N SER A 93 6.75 -13.85 9.21
CA SER A 93 7.14 -14.36 7.88
C SER A 93 7.79 -15.74 7.96
N GLN A 94 8.72 -15.95 8.89
CA GLN A 94 9.36 -17.23 9.14
C GLN A 94 8.35 -18.30 9.56
N GLU A 95 7.41 -17.96 10.42
CA GLU A 95 6.39 -18.89 10.91
C GLU A 95 5.37 -19.35 9.87
N LEU A 96 5.13 -18.54 8.84
CA LEU A 96 4.18 -18.82 7.76
C LEU A 96 4.86 -19.29 6.47
N GLY A 97 6.20 -19.19 6.37
CA GLY A 97 6.92 -19.44 5.14
C GLY A 97 6.55 -18.48 4.01
N LEU A 98 6.04 -17.29 4.34
CA LEU A 98 5.58 -16.28 3.38
C LEU A 98 6.45 -15.04 3.45
N GLY A 99 6.56 -14.29 2.35
CA GLY A 99 7.33 -13.04 2.34
C GLY A 99 6.82 -12.01 3.36
N VAL A 100 7.74 -11.27 3.99
CA VAL A 100 7.46 -10.21 4.98
C VAL A 100 6.37 -9.23 4.50
N SER A 101 6.46 -8.79 3.24
CA SER A 101 5.48 -7.89 2.64
C SER A 101 4.08 -8.52 2.54
N ILE A 102 4.01 -9.82 2.28
CA ILE A 102 2.74 -10.57 2.14
C ILE A 102 2.02 -10.64 3.49
N VAL A 103 2.74 -11.04 4.55
CA VAL A 103 2.16 -11.15 5.91
C VAL A 103 1.78 -9.79 6.49
N LYS A 104 2.63 -8.78 6.30
CA LYS A 104 2.35 -7.40 6.74
C LYS A 104 1.11 -6.84 6.04
N ASN A 105 1.02 -6.99 4.71
CA ASN A 105 -0.14 -6.52 3.96
C ASN A 105 -1.43 -7.23 4.42
N ARG A 106 -1.34 -8.54 4.71
CA ARG A 106 -2.49 -9.30 5.20
C ARG A 106 -2.96 -8.81 6.56
N PHE A 107 -2.06 -8.59 7.50
CA PHE A 107 -2.39 -8.07 8.84
C PHE A 107 -3.21 -6.78 8.75
N TYR A 108 -2.76 -5.79 7.98
CA TYR A 108 -3.50 -4.53 7.84
C TYR A 108 -4.85 -4.68 7.13
N VAL A 109 -5.01 -5.67 6.24
CA VAL A 109 -6.32 -6.01 5.66
C VAL A 109 -7.25 -6.57 6.74
N LEU A 110 -6.75 -7.42 7.63
CA LEU A 110 -7.53 -8.01 8.72
C LEU A 110 -7.92 -6.95 9.76
N GLN A 111 -6.99 -6.07 10.13
CA GLN A 111 -7.23 -4.98 11.07
C GLN A 111 -8.37 -4.06 10.61
N ARG A 112 -8.32 -3.59 9.35
CA ARG A 112 -9.41 -2.76 8.79
C ARG A 112 -10.77 -3.48 8.79
N LYS A 113 -10.78 -4.80 8.56
CA LYS A 113 -12.01 -5.60 8.62
C LYS A 113 -12.56 -5.75 10.04
N GLN A 114 -11.71 -5.70 11.06
CA GLN A 114 -12.13 -5.74 12.46
C GLN A 114 -12.73 -4.39 12.89
N GLU A 115 -12.11 -3.27 12.50
CA GLU A 115 -12.60 -1.91 12.77
C GLU A 115 -14.00 -1.66 12.17
N GLN A 116 -14.29 -2.22 11.00
CA GLN A 116 -15.61 -2.11 10.35
C GLN A 116 -16.70 -3.00 10.98
N LYS A 117 -16.32 -3.96 11.81
CA LYS A 117 -17.26 -4.88 12.48
C LYS A 117 -17.63 -4.46 13.90
N ILE A 118 -16.97 -3.44 14.45
CA ILE A 118 -17.39 -2.83 15.70
C ILE A 118 -18.64 -2.00 15.38
N PRO A 119 -19.85 -2.39 15.84
CA PRO A 119 -20.99 -1.50 15.75
C PRO A 119 -20.63 -0.26 16.54
N GLN A 120 -20.89 0.92 15.97
CA GLN A 120 -20.88 2.17 16.72
C GLN A 120 -21.93 2.04 17.85
N ILE A 121 -21.54 1.48 18.99
CA ILE A 121 -22.30 1.62 20.23
C ILE A 121 -22.23 3.13 20.47
N GLY A 122 -23.36 3.80 20.26
CA GLY A 122 -23.50 5.24 20.35
C GLY A 122 -23.21 5.71 21.77
N VAL A 123 -21.93 5.81 22.11
CA VAL A 123 -21.50 6.66 23.20
C VAL A 123 -21.47 8.06 22.60
N GLN A 124 -22.57 8.78 22.82
CA GLN A 124 -22.62 10.24 22.67
C GLN A 124 -21.31 10.80 23.24
N PRO A 125 -20.57 11.68 22.52
CA PRO A 125 -19.50 12.38 23.16
C PRO A 125 -20.13 13.18 24.29
N VAL A 126 -19.81 12.83 25.54
CA VAL A 126 -20.07 13.71 26.67
C VAL A 126 -19.37 15.00 26.29
N CYS A 127 -20.17 15.99 25.91
CA CYS A 127 -19.72 17.35 25.66
C CYS A 127 -18.94 17.71 26.92
N LEU A 128 -17.61 17.75 26.80
CA LEU A 128 -16.78 18.39 27.81
C LEU A 128 -17.32 19.81 27.85
N THR A 129 -18.09 20.12 28.88
CA THR A 129 -18.55 21.46 29.21
C THR A 129 -17.29 22.26 29.48
N TYR A 130 -16.71 22.81 28.42
CA TYR A 130 -15.83 23.94 28.52
C TYR A 130 -16.73 25.10 28.88
N SER A 131 -16.94 25.30 30.18
CA SER A 131 -17.53 26.52 30.72
C SER A 131 -16.52 27.65 30.48
N PRO A 132 -16.81 28.62 29.61
CA PRO A 132 -16.00 29.82 29.50
C PRO A 132 -16.67 30.90 30.36
N PHE A 133 -16.02 31.24 31.47
CA PHE A 133 -16.04 32.57 32.10
C PHE A 133 -17.20 33.50 31.70
N VAL A 134 -18.20 33.64 32.58
CA VAL A 134 -18.98 34.89 32.66
C VAL A 134 -18.54 35.64 33.92
N PHE A 135 -17.99 36.81 33.64
CA PHE A 135 -17.71 37.99 34.46
C PHE A 135 -18.57 38.20 35.73
N ASP A 136 -17.84 38.49 36.81
CA ASP A 136 -18.01 39.58 37.78
C ASP A 136 -19.19 39.72 38.76
N LEU A 137 -18.76 39.94 40.02
CA LEU A 137 -19.28 40.85 41.06
C LEU A 137 -20.58 40.50 41.81
N LEU A 138 -20.43 40.01 43.05
CA LEU A 138 -20.86 40.70 44.30
C LEU A 138 -20.65 39.79 45.53
N ASP A 139 -19.55 39.99 46.27
CA ASP A 139 -19.49 39.76 47.71
C ASP A 139 -19.30 41.14 48.37
N ILE A 140 -20.25 41.49 49.25
CA ILE A 140 -20.18 42.37 50.44
C ILE A 140 -19.36 43.66 50.36
#